data_AF-X1LUU8-F1
#
_entry.id   AF-X1LUU8-F1
#
_cell.length_a   1.000
_cell.length_b   1.000
_cell.length_c   1.000
_cell.angle_alpha   90.00
_cell.angle_beta   90.00
_cell.angle_gamma   90.00
#
_symmetry.space_group_name_H-M   'P 1'
#
loop_
_entity.id
_entity.type
_entity.pdbx_description
1 polymer ?
#
loop_
_entity_poly.entity_id
_entity_poly.type
_entity_poly.pdbx_seq_one_letter_code
_entity_poly.pdbx_strand_id
1 'polypeptide(L)'
;MIFKDRTEAGKILAKKLFQTLNILREEKAIKPKEVFTKRKKKVVKNILEKKVEEETEEELENRLGKEEEAEKIRKNITVLAIPNGGVAVGYEVSKLLNIDFDVIVCRKVQIPWNPEAGYGSVAPDGSCFLNKKLVLALGLSDRIIKQNIKETMNQIKKRIEKYRGKKPFPKLKDKIVILVDDGLASGFTMLASTEFVKKKKPEKIIVAVPTASGSAYQLVRPEIDKLIALDVRYAYPFAVADAYENWYDVSDEEVLKYLKK
;
A
#
# COMPACT_ATOMS: atom_id res chain seq x y z
N MET A 1 16.56 -6.67 7.46
CA MET A 1 16.79 -6.93 6.01
C MET A 1 17.37 -5.67 5.40
N ILE A 2 18.25 -5.73 4.41
CA ILE A 2 18.72 -4.54 3.66
C ILE A 2 18.35 -4.74 2.19
N PHE A 3 17.75 -3.71 1.59
CA PHE A 3 17.38 -3.64 0.18
C PHE A 3 18.38 -2.78 -0.58
N LYS A 4 18.66 -3.10 -1.84
CA LYS A 4 19.51 -2.26 -2.70
C LYS A 4 18.93 -0.86 -2.87
N ASP A 5 17.64 -0.76 -3.16
CA ASP A 5 16.91 0.50 -3.36
C ASP A 5 15.38 0.29 -3.22
N ARG A 6 14.60 1.37 -3.41
CA ARG A 6 13.12 1.32 -3.36
C ARG A 6 12.50 0.45 -4.46
N THR A 7 13.16 0.31 -5.61
CA THR A 7 12.69 -0.52 -6.73
C THR A 7 12.76 -2.00 -6.34
N GLU A 8 13.90 -2.46 -5.82
CA GLU A 8 14.04 -3.84 -5.35
C GLU A 8 13.05 -4.15 -4.22
N ALA A 9 12.95 -3.25 -3.23
CA ALA A 9 12.02 -3.38 -2.13
C ALA A 9 10.56 -3.54 -2.63
N GLY A 10 10.14 -2.72 -3.60
CA GLY A 10 8.83 -2.81 -4.23
C GLY A 10 8.59 -4.16 -4.93
N LYS A 11 9.59 -4.69 -5.64
CA LYS A 11 9.49 -6.01 -6.31
C LYS A 11 9.33 -7.17 -5.32
N ILE A 12 10.07 -7.15 -4.22
CA ILE A 12 9.96 -8.18 -3.18
C ILE A 12 8.60 -8.06 -2.47
N LEU A 13 8.16 -6.83 -2.17
CA LEU A 13 6.87 -6.55 -1.56
C LEU A 13 5.72 -7.03 -2.45
N ALA A 14 5.81 -6.82 -3.76
CA ALA A 14 4.84 -7.30 -4.74
C ALA A 14 4.68 -8.83 -4.69
N LYS A 15 5.78 -9.59 -4.64
CA LYS A 15 5.75 -11.05 -4.52
C LYS A 15 5.05 -11.49 -3.23
N LYS A 16 5.33 -10.81 -2.11
CA LYS A 16 4.68 -11.10 -0.82
C LYS A 16 3.18 -10.78 -0.83
N LEU A 17 2.80 -9.68 -1.48
CA LEU A 17 1.41 -9.29 -1.68
C LEU A 17 0.66 -10.31 -2.55
N PHE A 18 1.26 -10.76 -3.66
CA PHE A 18 0.66 -11.78 -4.53
C PHE A 18 0.27 -13.04 -3.75
N GLN A 19 1.20 -13.58 -2.95
CA GLN A 19 0.94 -14.72 -2.08
C GLN A 19 -0.22 -14.45 -1.09
N THR A 20 -0.21 -13.26 -0.48
CA THR A 20 -1.25 -12.88 0.50
C THR A 20 -2.62 -12.74 -0.15
N LEU A 21 -2.70 -12.14 -1.34
CA LEU A 21 -3.95 -11.98 -2.08
C LEU A 21 -4.52 -13.32 -2.55
N ASN A 22 -3.66 -14.26 -2.97
CA ASN A 22 -4.09 -15.62 -3.32
C ASN A 22 -4.68 -16.35 -2.10
N ILE A 23 -4.02 -16.27 -0.94
CA ILE A 23 -4.56 -16.84 0.31
C ILE A 23 -5.93 -16.24 0.64
N LEU A 24 -6.10 -14.92 0.50
CA LEU A 24 -7.39 -14.26 0.73
C LEU A 24 -8.47 -14.70 -0.28
N ARG A 25 -8.09 -15.03 -1.52
CA ARG A 25 -9.02 -15.57 -2.55
C ARG A 25 -9.44 -16.99 -2.20
N GLU A 26 -8.50 -17.84 -1.76
CA GLU A 26 -8.78 -19.21 -1.32
C GLU A 26 -9.68 -19.21 -0.08
N GLU A 27 -9.42 -18.37 0.93
CA GLU A 27 -10.27 -18.22 2.11
C GLU A 27 -11.71 -17.81 1.75
N LYS A 28 -11.90 -16.94 0.75
CA LYS A 28 -13.24 -16.60 0.24
C LYS A 28 -13.91 -17.79 -0.46
N ALA A 29 -13.16 -18.60 -1.20
CA ALA A 29 -13.68 -19.80 -1.86
C ALA A 29 -14.06 -20.92 -0.88
N ILE A 30 -13.43 -20.95 0.30
CA ILE A 30 -13.63 -21.98 1.35
C ILE A 30 -14.81 -21.64 2.30
N LYS A 31 -15.46 -20.47 2.18
CA LYS A 31 -16.74 -20.24 2.91
C LYS A 31 -17.77 -21.29 2.48
N PRO A 32 -18.51 -21.92 3.41
CA PRO A 32 -19.18 -23.18 3.15
C PRO A 32 -20.28 -23.01 2.09
N LYS A 33 -20.02 -23.52 0.89
CA LYS A 33 -21.08 -24.04 0.02
C LYS A 33 -21.59 -25.31 0.69
N GLU A 34 -22.92 -25.41 0.80
CA GLU A 34 -23.57 -26.63 1.28
C GLU A 34 -23.02 -27.86 0.56
N VAL A 35 -22.87 -28.91 1.38
CA VAL A 35 -22.25 -30.19 1.08
C VAL A 35 -22.84 -30.83 -0.18
N PHE A 36 -21.99 -31.23 -1.12
CA PHE A 36 -22.27 -32.37 -2.00
C PHE A 36 -21.12 -33.37 -2.00
N THR A 37 -21.45 -34.60 -1.65
CA THR A 37 -20.54 -35.75 -1.54
C THR A 37 -20.63 -36.62 -2.79
N LYS A 38 -19.47 -37.07 -3.33
CA LYS A 38 -19.07 -38.48 -3.62
C LYS A 38 -17.91 -38.54 -4.65
N ARG A 39 -16.75 -39.12 -4.26
CA ARG A 39 -16.13 -40.42 -4.69
C ARG A 39 -15.52 -40.42 -6.11
N LYS A 40 -14.41 -41.09 -6.48
CA LYS A 40 -13.20 -41.72 -5.87
C LYS A 40 -12.28 -42.14 -7.06
N LYS A 41 -10.95 -41.91 -6.97
CA LYS A 41 -9.75 -42.63 -7.54
C LYS A 41 -9.81 -43.41 -8.89
N LYS A 42 -8.81 -43.23 -9.78
CA LYS A 42 -7.61 -44.13 -9.95
C LYS A 42 -6.57 -43.63 -10.98
N VAL A 43 -5.36 -44.15 -10.78
CA VAL A 43 -4.01 -43.98 -11.38
C VAL A 43 -3.87 -44.55 -12.80
N VAL A 44 -2.91 -44.07 -13.63
CA VAL A 44 -1.79 -44.81 -14.30
C VAL A 44 -0.88 -43.86 -15.12
N LYS A 45 0.37 -44.32 -15.28
CA LYS A 45 1.68 -43.72 -15.60
C LYS A 45 1.99 -43.56 -17.11
N ASN A 46 2.87 -42.60 -17.41
CA ASN A 46 3.88 -42.50 -18.49
C ASN A 46 3.47 -42.56 -19.98
N ILE A 47 3.99 -41.61 -20.80
CA ILE A 47 5.12 -41.77 -21.77
C ILE A 47 5.25 -40.50 -22.66
N LEU A 48 6.44 -39.88 -22.60
CA LEU A 48 7.26 -39.21 -23.62
C LEU A 48 6.67 -38.34 -24.76
N GLU A 49 7.26 -37.13 -24.82
CA GLU A 49 7.82 -36.43 -26.00
C GLU A 49 6.94 -35.52 -26.90
N LYS A 50 7.29 -34.23 -26.79
CA LYS A 50 7.19 -33.14 -27.79
C LYS A 50 5.96 -33.15 -28.70
N LYS A 51 4.92 -32.43 -28.28
CA LYS A 51 3.98 -31.76 -29.19
C LYS A 51 3.90 -30.29 -28.81
N VAL A 52 4.02 -29.42 -29.80
CA VAL A 52 3.39 -28.10 -29.72
C VAL A 52 1.90 -28.42 -29.59
N GLU A 53 1.35 -28.27 -28.40
CA GLU A 53 -0.07 -28.52 -28.13
C GLU A 53 -0.89 -27.50 -28.91
N GLU A 54 -1.64 -27.97 -29.90
CA GLU A 54 -2.83 -27.26 -30.38
C GLU A 54 -3.81 -27.24 -29.21
N GLU A 55 -3.89 -26.09 -28.53
CA GLU A 55 -4.83 -25.84 -27.45
C GLU A 55 -6.25 -26.01 -27.98
N THR A 56 -7.03 -26.89 -27.35
CA THR A 56 -8.42 -27.14 -27.77
C THR A 56 -9.30 -25.91 -27.51
N GLU A 57 -10.40 -25.74 -28.27
CA GLU A 57 -11.33 -24.62 -28.06
C GLU A 57 -11.82 -24.53 -26.60
N GLU A 58 -12.06 -25.67 -25.95
CA GLU A 58 -12.46 -25.74 -24.54
C GLU A 58 -11.34 -25.29 -23.57
N GLU A 59 -10.08 -25.60 -23.86
CA GLU A 59 -8.93 -25.11 -23.08
C GLU A 59 -8.73 -23.60 -23.28
N LEU A 60 -8.92 -23.13 -24.51
CA LEU A 60 -8.83 -21.71 -24.87
C LEU A 60 -9.94 -20.90 -24.16
N GLU A 61 -11.19 -21.37 -24.19
CA GLU A 61 -12.33 -20.77 -23.47
C GLU A 61 -12.10 -20.77 -21.96
N ASN A 62 -11.63 -21.88 -21.39
CA ASN A 62 -11.30 -21.95 -19.97
C ASN A 62 -10.17 -20.99 -19.57
N ARG A 63 -9.14 -20.83 -20.41
CA ARG A 63 -8.06 -19.87 -20.18
C ARG A 63 -8.56 -18.44 -20.28
N LEU A 64 -9.33 -18.12 -21.32
CA LEU A 64 -9.95 -16.80 -21.51
C LEU A 64 -10.87 -16.44 -20.34
N GLY A 65 -11.69 -17.38 -19.87
CA GLY A 65 -12.54 -17.18 -18.69
C GLY A 65 -11.76 -16.92 -17.40
N LYS A 66 -10.63 -17.63 -17.21
CA LYS A 66 -9.72 -17.38 -16.08
C LYS A 66 -9.00 -16.03 -16.18
N GLU A 67 -8.63 -15.61 -17.40
CA GLU A 67 -7.99 -14.33 -17.68
C GLU A 67 -8.95 -13.16 -17.38
N GLU A 68 -10.21 -13.26 -17.84
CA GLU A 68 -11.25 -12.27 -17.55
C GLU A 68 -11.58 -12.17 -16.05
N GLU A 69 -11.67 -13.29 -15.35
CA GLU A 69 -11.90 -13.30 -13.91
C GLU A 69 -10.71 -12.69 -13.16
N ALA A 70 -9.49 -13.03 -13.55
CA ALA A 70 -8.27 -12.44 -13.00
C ALA A 70 -8.21 -10.94 -13.26
N GLU A 71 -8.62 -10.47 -14.45
CA GLU A 71 -8.68 -9.06 -14.79
C GLU A 71 -9.73 -8.32 -13.95
N LYS A 72 -10.92 -8.90 -13.75
CA LYS A 72 -11.95 -8.35 -12.86
C LYS A 72 -11.45 -8.22 -11.43
N ILE A 73 -10.73 -9.21 -10.91
CA ILE A 73 -10.11 -9.16 -9.58
C ILE A 73 -9.07 -8.05 -9.52
N ARG A 74 -8.17 -7.95 -10.50
CA ARG A 74 -7.13 -6.91 -10.57
C ARG A 74 -7.74 -5.51 -10.58
N LYS A 75 -8.79 -5.27 -11.37
CA LYS A 75 -9.53 -4.00 -11.43
C LYS A 75 -10.22 -3.63 -10.11
N ASN A 76 -10.49 -4.61 -9.24
CA ASN A 76 -11.05 -4.38 -7.91
C ASN A 76 -10.00 -4.05 -6.83
N ILE A 77 -8.71 -4.10 -7.17
CA ILE A 77 -7.61 -3.79 -6.27
C ILE A 77 -6.96 -2.49 -6.72
N THR A 78 -6.67 -1.60 -5.78
CA THR A 78 -5.99 -0.32 -6.08
C THR A 78 -4.87 -0.08 -5.08
N VAL A 79 -3.68 0.20 -5.59
CA VAL A 79 -2.54 0.70 -4.81
C VAL A 79 -2.66 2.21 -4.65
N LEU A 80 -2.56 2.67 -3.41
CA LEU A 80 -2.40 4.08 -3.08
C LEU A 80 -1.06 4.29 -2.38
N ALA A 81 -0.13 4.92 -3.09
CA ALA A 81 1.18 5.23 -2.55
C ALA A 81 1.21 6.57 -1.82
N ILE A 82 1.92 6.61 -0.69
CA ILE A 82 2.23 7.84 0.04
C ILE A 82 3.49 8.49 -0.57
N PRO A 83 3.43 9.73 -1.07
CA PRO A 83 4.60 10.39 -1.66
C PRO A 83 5.63 10.91 -0.64
N ASN A 84 6.92 11.03 -1.00
CA ASN A 84 7.51 10.70 -2.31
C ASN A 84 7.91 9.23 -2.41
N GLY A 85 8.71 8.74 -1.45
CA GLY A 85 9.41 7.46 -1.56
C GLY A 85 8.49 6.26 -1.74
N GLY A 86 7.32 6.26 -1.08
CA GLY A 86 6.29 5.25 -1.26
C GLY A 86 5.79 5.09 -2.69
N VAL A 87 5.90 6.13 -3.55
CA VAL A 87 5.51 6.06 -4.98
C VAL A 87 6.41 5.10 -5.74
N ALA A 88 7.73 5.12 -5.50
CA ALA A 88 8.66 4.22 -6.17
C ALA A 88 8.39 2.76 -5.83
N VAL A 89 8.08 2.49 -4.54
CA VAL A 89 7.71 1.14 -4.07
C VAL A 89 6.35 0.72 -4.61
N GLY A 90 5.34 1.58 -4.48
CA GLY A 90 3.96 1.31 -4.89
C GLY A 90 3.83 1.11 -6.41
N TYR A 91 4.62 1.83 -7.20
CA TYR A 91 4.66 1.64 -8.65
C TYR A 91 5.12 0.22 -9.02
N GLU A 92 6.21 -0.28 -8.43
CA GLU A 92 6.69 -1.64 -8.71
C GLU A 92 5.67 -2.70 -8.26
N VAL A 93 4.99 -2.48 -7.13
CA VAL A 93 3.87 -3.33 -6.69
C VAL A 93 2.76 -3.34 -7.73
N SER A 94 2.33 -2.17 -8.18
CA SER A 94 1.23 -2.06 -9.14
C SER A 94 1.57 -2.69 -10.49
N LYS A 95 2.78 -2.43 -10.99
CA LYS A 95 3.28 -2.95 -12.26
C LYS A 95 3.37 -4.47 -12.26
N LEU A 96 3.94 -5.07 -11.21
CA LEU A 96 4.11 -6.52 -11.15
C LEU A 96 2.80 -7.28 -10.92
N LEU A 97 1.85 -6.67 -10.20
CA LEU A 97 0.54 -7.28 -9.94
C LEU A 97 -0.49 -6.95 -11.03
N ASN A 98 -0.17 -6.02 -11.93
CA ASN A 98 -1.05 -5.48 -12.95
C ASN A 98 -2.38 -4.95 -12.36
N ILE A 99 -2.28 -4.08 -11.36
CA ILE A 99 -3.42 -3.47 -10.64
C ILE A 99 -3.39 -1.94 -10.75
N ASP A 100 -4.49 -1.28 -10.40
CA ASP A 100 -4.61 0.18 -10.47
C ASP A 100 -3.62 0.87 -9.51
N PHE A 101 -2.97 1.96 -9.97
CA PHE A 101 -2.03 2.76 -9.20
C PHE A 101 -2.51 4.21 -9.06
N ASP A 102 -2.43 4.76 -7.85
CA ASP A 102 -2.59 6.19 -7.63
C ASP A 102 -1.88 6.67 -6.35
N VAL A 103 -1.94 7.96 -6.04
CA VAL A 103 -1.34 8.58 -4.86
C VAL A 103 -2.36 9.06 -3.83
N ILE A 104 -1.99 8.93 -2.56
CA ILE A 104 -2.67 9.53 -1.42
C ILE A 104 -1.72 10.53 -0.73
N VAL A 105 -2.04 11.81 -0.84
CA VAL A 105 -1.18 12.89 -0.33
C VAL A 105 -1.57 13.22 1.11
N CYS A 106 -1.03 12.45 2.06
CA CYS A 106 -1.00 12.84 3.47
C CYS A 106 0.35 13.50 3.79
N ARG A 107 0.38 14.37 4.79
CA ARG A 107 1.62 15.08 5.16
C ARG A 107 1.73 15.24 6.67
N LYS A 108 2.96 15.09 7.17
CA LYS A 108 3.24 15.28 8.60
C LYS A 108 3.00 16.74 9.00
N VAL A 109 2.46 16.92 10.20
CA VAL A 109 2.48 18.24 10.86
C VAL A 109 3.85 18.39 11.50
N GLN A 110 4.68 19.23 10.93
CA GLN A 110 6.09 19.37 11.28
C GLN A 110 6.26 20.03 12.66
N ILE A 111 7.29 19.60 13.40
CA ILE A 111 7.71 20.31 14.60
C ILE A 111 8.35 21.64 14.17
N PRO A 112 7.95 22.80 14.74
CA PRO A 112 8.39 24.10 14.23
C PRO A 112 9.91 24.28 14.13
N TRP A 113 10.66 23.70 15.06
CA TRP A 113 12.13 23.76 15.10
C TRP A 113 12.83 22.49 14.57
N ASN A 114 12.07 21.49 14.11
CA ASN A 114 12.63 20.30 13.49
C ASN A 114 11.72 19.82 12.35
N PRO A 115 11.87 20.39 11.14
CA PRO A 115 11.01 20.08 10.00
C PRO A 115 11.07 18.62 9.53
N GLU A 116 12.15 17.89 9.83
CA GLU A 116 12.30 16.47 9.50
C GLU A 116 11.39 15.56 10.37
N ALA A 117 11.03 16.06 11.56
CA ALA A 117 10.14 15.38 12.48
C ALA A 117 8.73 15.97 12.45
N GLY A 118 7.73 15.12 12.72
CA GLY A 118 6.34 15.54 12.84
C GLY A 118 5.69 14.99 14.09
N TYR A 119 4.82 15.79 14.70
CA TYR A 119 4.02 15.39 15.87
C TYR A 119 2.63 14.89 15.49
N GLY A 120 2.36 14.71 14.20
CA GLY A 120 1.11 14.20 13.68
C GLY A 120 1.11 14.19 12.16
N SER A 121 -0.05 13.94 11.56
CA SER A 121 -0.24 13.99 10.11
C SER A 121 -1.64 14.44 9.74
N VAL A 122 -1.77 15.04 8.56
CA VAL A 122 -3.01 15.56 8.00
C VAL A 122 -3.29 14.85 6.67
N ALA A 123 -4.55 14.51 6.44
CA ALA A 123 -5.05 13.89 5.23
C ALA A 123 -5.70 14.91 4.27
N PRO A 124 -5.98 14.53 3.01
CA PRO A 124 -6.56 15.45 2.01
C PRO A 124 -7.90 16.10 2.39
N ASP A 125 -8.70 15.47 3.26
CA ASP A 125 -9.98 16.00 3.75
C ASP A 125 -9.83 16.93 4.97
N GLY A 126 -8.60 17.18 5.42
CA GLY A 126 -8.32 17.98 6.62
C GLY A 126 -8.40 17.20 7.92
N SER A 127 -8.72 15.91 7.90
CA SER A 127 -8.62 15.08 9.10
C SER A 127 -7.16 14.97 9.56
N CYS A 128 -6.97 14.95 10.88
CA CYS A 128 -5.65 15.04 11.48
C CYS A 128 -5.48 14.02 12.61
N PHE A 129 -4.31 13.38 12.64
CA PHE A 129 -3.88 12.48 13.70
C PHE A 129 -2.69 13.09 14.40
N LEU A 130 -2.88 13.53 15.64
CA LEU A 130 -1.83 14.12 16.45
C LEU A 130 -1.35 13.12 17.50
N ASN A 131 -0.03 13.03 17.69
CA ASN A 131 0.58 12.37 18.82
C ASN A 131 0.39 13.24 20.06
N LYS A 132 -0.72 13.03 20.79
CA LYS A 132 -1.07 13.82 21.97
C LYS A 132 0.05 13.86 23.02
N LYS A 133 0.75 12.74 23.25
CA LYS A 133 1.88 12.67 24.19
C LYS A 133 3.02 13.58 23.74
N LEU A 134 3.36 13.56 22.46
CA LEU A 134 4.42 14.41 21.91
C LEU A 134 3.99 15.88 21.87
N VAL A 135 2.73 16.19 21.54
CA VAL A 135 2.19 17.56 21.61
C VAL A 135 2.35 18.15 23.02
N LEU A 136 2.00 17.38 24.05
CA LEU A 136 2.17 17.77 25.45
C LEU A 136 3.65 17.96 25.80
N ALA A 137 4.52 17.02 25.42
CA ALA A 137 5.96 17.08 25.69
C ALA A 137 6.65 18.28 24.99
N LEU A 138 6.17 18.68 23.82
CA LEU A 138 6.68 19.84 23.08
C LEU A 138 6.09 21.18 23.54
N GLY A 139 5.10 21.17 24.44
CA GLY A 139 4.44 22.39 24.93
C GLY A 139 3.72 23.18 23.82
N LEU A 140 3.23 22.51 22.78
CA LEU A 140 2.60 23.18 21.64
C LEU A 140 1.20 23.69 22.01
N SER A 141 0.97 24.99 21.83
CA SER A 141 -0.36 25.58 22.03
C SER A 141 -1.31 25.23 20.88
N ASP A 142 -2.62 25.21 21.16
CA ASP A 142 -3.67 25.01 20.15
C ASP A 142 -3.58 25.99 18.99
N ARG A 143 -3.15 27.22 19.25
CA ARG A 143 -2.95 28.25 18.22
C ARG A 143 -1.87 27.81 17.23
N ILE A 144 -0.71 27.35 17.74
CA ILE A 144 0.41 26.87 16.92
C ILE A 144 -0.01 25.61 16.14
N ILE A 145 -0.71 24.68 16.79
CA ILE A 145 -1.19 23.44 16.15
C ILE A 145 -2.13 23.77 14.99
N LYS A 146 -3.12 24.64 15.21
CA LYS A 146 -4.07 25.07 14.16
C LYS A 146 -3.36 25.75 12.99
N GLN A 147 -2.36 26.59 13.27
CA GLN A 147 -1.55 27.24 12.23
C GLN A 147 -0.79 26.20 11.40
N ASN A 148 -0.07 25.29 12.06
CA ASN A 148 0.71 24.25 11.39
C ASN A 148 -0.18 23.33 10.55
N ILE A 149 -1.37 22.96 11.04
CA ILE A 149 -2.34 22.17 10.26
C ILE A 149 -2.81 22.93 9.02
N LYS A 150 -3.11 24.23 9.14
CA LYS A 150 -3.52 25.07 8.00
C LYS A 150 -2.43 25.17 6.93
N GLU A 151 -1.19 25.38 7.35
CA GLU A 151 -0.03 25.41 6.45
C GLU A 151 0.19 24.05 5.78
N THR A 152 0.12 22.96 6.55
CA THR A 152 0.20 21.58 6.05
C THR A 152 -0.89 21.30 5.01
N MET A 153 -2.13 21.76 5.25
CA MET A 153 -3.22 21.63 4.29
C MET A 153 -2.98 22.36 2.98
N ASN A 154 -2.38 23.55 3.02
CA ASN A 154 -2.01 24.26 1.80
C ASN A 154 -0.94 23.50 1.01
N GLN A 155 0.03 22.89 1.68
CA GLN A 155 1.05 22.06 1.05
C GLN A 155 0.43 20.80 0.42
N ILE A 156 -0.51 20.14 1.11
CA ILE A 156 -1.26 18.99 0.58
C ILE A 156 -2.02 19.39 -0.70
N LYS A 157 -2.77 20.50 -0.68
CA LYS A 157 -3.51 20.99 -1.86
C LYS A 157 -2.61 21.23 -3.07
N LYS A 158 -1.52 21.97 -2.89
CA LYS A 158 -0.53 22.24 -3.96
C LYS A 158 0.04 20.94 -4.54
N ARG A 159 0.31 19.96 -3.68
CA ARG A 159 0.91 18.69 -4.08
C ARG A 159 -0.08 17.75 -4.77
N ILE A 160 -1.35 17.74 -4.34
CA ILE A 160 -2.45 17.07 -5.03
C ILE A 160 -2.60 17.64 -6.44
N GLU A 161 -2.63 18.97 -6.58
CA GLU A 161 -2.70 19.64 -7.88
C GLU A 161 -1.49 19.29 -8.76
N LYS A 162 -0.27 19.33 -8.19
CA LYS A 162 0.96 18.95 -8.91
C LYS A 162 0.90 17.52 -9.46
N TYR A 163 0.45 16.55 -8.67
CA TYR A 163 0.50 15.13 -9.03
C TYR A 163 -0.71 14.63 -9.82
N ARG A 164 -1.90 15.14 -9.51
CA ARG A 164 -3.16 14.66 -10.08
C ARG A 164 -3.77 15.63 -11.08
N GLY A 165 -3.34 16.90 -11.09
CA GLY A 165 -4.01 17.96 -11.83
C GLY A 165 -5.50 18.00 -11.49
N LYS A 166 -6.35 17.90 -12.51
CA LYS A 166 -7.81 17.85 -12.37
C LYS A 166 -8.38 16.43 -12.21
N LYS A 167 -7.54 15.39 -12.17
CA LYS A 167 -8.00 13.99 -12.05
C LYS A 167 -8.69 13.79 -10.69
N PRO A 168 -9.97 13.35 -10.66
CA PRO A 168 -10.65 13.08 -9.41
C PRO A 168 -9.95 11.97 -8.63
N PHE A 169 -10.11 11.97 -7.31
CA PHE A 169 -9.61 10.88 -6.47
C PHE A 169 -10.30 9.55 -6.84
N PRO A 170 -9.59 8.40 -6.88
CA PRO A 170 -10.18 7.14 -7.32
C PRO A 170 -11.38 6.72 -6.47
N LYS A 171 -12.34 6.05 -7.11
CA LYS A 171 -13.46 5.42 -6.42
C LYS A 171 -12.96 4.17 -5.69
N LEU A 172 -13.04 4.19 -4.36
CA LEU A 172 -12.56 3.08 -3.51
C LEU A 172 -13.67 2.21 -2.93
N LYS A 173 -14.94 2.57 -3.14
CA LYS A 173 -16.07 1.84 -2.57
C LYS A 173 -16.02 0.38 -3.01
N ASP A 174 -16.14 -0.54 -2.05
CA ASP A 174 -16.16 -2.00 -2.27
C ASP A 174 -14.87 -2.56 -2.94
N LYS A 175 -13.79 -1.76 -3.03
CA LYS A 175 -12.48 -2.19 -3.53
C LYS A 175 -11.57 -2.66 -2.41
N ILE A 176 -10.57 -3.48 -2.74
CA ILE A 176 -9.42 -3.74 -1.87
C ILE A 176 -8.39 -2.64 -2.11
N VAL A 177 -8.03 -1.91 -1.06
CA VAL A 177 -7.06 -0.82 -1.14
C VAL A 177 -5.76 -1.25 -0.50
N ILE A 178 -4.65 -1.13 -1.24
CA ILE A 178 -3.30 -1.39 -0.74
C ILE A 178 -2.61 -0.04 -0.53
N LEU A 179 -2.45 0.38 0.73
CA LEU A 179 -1.67 1.55 1.11
C LEU A 179 -0.19 1.18 1.16
N VAL A 180 0.65 1.91 0.42
CA VAL A 180 2.09 1.64 0.30
C VAL A 180 2.91 2.86 0.71
N ASP A 181 4.00 2.60 1.44
CA ASP A 181 5.06 3.57 1.73
C ASP A 181 6.43 2.89 1.63
N ASP A 182 7.53 3.66 1.60
CA ASP A 182 8.89 3.11 1.63
C ASP A 182 9.34 2.65 3.02
N GLY A 183 8.69 3.13 4.08
CA GLY A 183 8.78 2.53 5.39
C GLY A 183 7.86 3.15 6.41
N LEU A 184 7.67 2.43 7.52
CA LEU A 184 6.78 2.80 8.60
C LEU A 184 7.56 3.21 9.85
N ALA A 185 7.92 4.49 9.95
CA ALA A 185 8.72 5.03 11.06
C ALA A 185 7.91 5.27 12.35
N SER A 186 7.03 6.28 12.34
CA SER A 186 6.17 6.63 13.48
C SER A 186 4.71 6.21 13.30
N GLY A 187 4.32 5.84 12.07
CA GLY A 187 2.98 5.37 11.73
C GLY A 187 1.93 6.47 11.46
N PHE A 188 2.15 7.72 11.87
CA PHE A 188 1.12 8.76 11.79
C PHE A 188 0.65 9.10 10.36
N THR A 189 1.56 9.14 9.38
CA THR A 189 1.16 9.36 7.97
C THR A 189 0.27 8.22 7.46
N MET A 190 0.58 6.98 7.85
CA MET A 190 -0.18 5.80 7.48
C MET A 190 -1.55 5.78 8.17
N LEU A 191 -1.64 6.19 9.44
CA LEU A 191 -2.91 6.35 10.15
C LEU A 191 -3.82 7.39 9.48
N ALA A 192 -3.29 8.58 9.17
CA ALA A 192 -4.04 9.60 8.46
C ALA A 192 -4.53 9.11 7.09
N SER A 193 -3.67 8.37 6.36
CA SER A 193 -4.02 7.75 5.08
C SER A 193 -5.13 6.71 5.23
N THR A 194 -5.02 5.86 6.25
CA THR A 194 -5.99 4.80 6.58
C THR A 194 -7.36 5.40 6.87
N GLU A 195 -7.43 6.41 7.72
CA GLU A 195 -8.71 7.03 8.10
C GLU A 195 -9.39 7.72 6.93
N PHE A 196 -8.62 8.42 6.10
CA PHE A 196 -9.13 9.02 4.88
C PHE A 196 -9.70 7.96 3.92
N VAL A 197 -9.02 6.82 3.79
CA VAL A 197 -9.48 5.69 2.97
C VAL A 197 -10.72 5.03 3.57
N LYS A 198 -10.80 4.82 4.89
CA LYS A 198 -11.99 4.24 5.57
C LYS A 198 -13.27 5.00 5.23
N LYS A 199 -13.21 6.33 5.19
CA LYS A 199 -14.35 7.20 4.80
C LYS A 199 -14.84 6.97 3.36
N LYS A 200 -14.03 6.35 2.50
CA LYS A 200 -14.40 5.97 1.13
C LYS A 200 -15.03 4.57 1.03
N LYS A 201 -15.21 3.88 2.16
CA LYS A 201 -15.89 2.58 2.29
C LYS A 201 -15.30 1.47 1.40
N PRO A 202 -13.98 1.21 1.46
CA PRO A 202 -13.39 0.06 0.79
C PRO A 202 -13.91 -1.26 1.39
N GLU A 203 -13.77 -2.34 0.64
CA GLU A 203 -14.00 -3.70 1.17
C GLU A 203 -12.92 -4.06 2.20
N LYS A 204 -11.65 -3.75 1.89
CA LYS A 204 -10.49 -4.03 2.74
C LYS A 204 -9.41 -2.98 2.58
N ILE A 205 -8.66 -2.75 3.65
CA ILE A 205 -7.45 -1.92 3.68
C ILE A 205 -6.27 -2.81 4.07
N ILE A 206 -5.31 -2.92 3.15
CA ILE A 206 -4.03 -3.60 3.36
C ILE A 206 -2.95 -2.53 3.41
N VAL A 207 -2.10 -2.56 4.44
CA VAL A 207 -0.88 -1.76 4.49
C VAL A 207 0.29 -2.64 4.10
N ALA A 208 1.10 -2.20 3.15
CA ALA A 208 2.26 -2.94 2.67
C ALA A 208 3.49 -2.01 2.63
N VAL A 209 4.53 -2.36 3.40
CA VAL A 209 5.77 -1.58 3.49
C VAL A 209 7.01 -2.48 3.49
N PRO A 210 8.15 -2.03 2.95
CA PRO A 210 9.40 -2.78 3.04
C PRO A 210 9.92 -2.92 4.47
N THR A 211 9.94 -1.84 5.25
CA THR A 211 10.45 -1.82 6.62
C THR A 211 9.51 -1.09 7.57
N ALA A 212 9.46 -1.50 8.83
CA ALA A 212 8.67 -0.85 9.88
C ALA A 212 9.38 -0.86 11.22
N SER A 213 9.18 0.19 12.02
CA SER A 213 9.49 0.13 13.44
C SER A 213 8.45 -0.74 14.16
N GLY A 214 8.86 -1.45 15.21
CA GLY A 214 7.95 -2.27 16.01
C GLY A 214 6.80 -1.46 16.62
N SER A 215 7.09 -0.23 17.08
CA SER A 215 6.06 0.66 17.65
C SER A 215 5.06 1.13 16.60
N ALA A 216 5.50 1.49 15.39
CA ALA A 216 4.58 1.91 14.34
C ALA A 216 3.78 0.73 13.75
N TYR A 217 4.38 -0.47 13.69
CA TYR A 217 3.65 -1.69 13.36
C TYR A 217 2.48 -1.92 14.32
N GLN A 218 2.75 -1.88 15.63
CA GLN A 218 1.73 -2.07 16.67
C GLN A 218 0.68 -0.97 16.66
N LEU A 219 1.06 0.26 16.35
CA LEU A 219 0.16 1.40 16.26
C LEU A 219 -0.81 1.28 15.07
N VAL A 220 -0.33 0.85 13.90
CA VAL A 220 -1.12 0.83 12.66
C VAL A 220 -1.93 -0.45 12.49
N ARG A 221 -1.39 -1.60 12.92
CA ARG A 221 -1.99 -2.93 12.71
C ARG A 221 -3.48 -3.05 13.13
N PRO A 222 -3.94 -2.45 14.25
CA PRO A 222 -5.34 -2.54 14.68
C PRO A 222 -6.32 -1.77 13.78
N GLU A 223 -5.82 -0.81 12.99
CA GLU A 223 -6.65 0.11 12.20
C GLU A 223 -7.00 -0.41 10.80
N ILE A 224 -6.49 -1.58 10.42
CA ILE A 224 -6.49 -2.12 9.05
C ILE A 224 -6.69 -3.63 9.07
N ASP A 225 -7.10 -4.21 7.93
CA ASP A 225 -7.37 -5.65 7.82
C ASP A 225 -6.07 -6.48 7.86
N LYS A 226 -5.04 -6.03 7.14
CA LYS A 226 -3.75 -6.73 7.06
C LYS A 226 -2.57 -5.76 6.94
N LEU A 227 -1.54 -5.95 7.77
CA LEU A 227 -0.27 -5.24 7.66
C LEU A 227 0.82 -6.22 7.20
N ILE A 228 1.44 -5.92 6.07
CA ILE A 228 2.57 -6.65 5.50
C ILE A 228 3.80 -5.75 5.61
N ALA A 229 4.72 -6.11 6.51
CA ALA A 229 6.05 -5.53 6.59
C ALA A 229 7.06 -6.63 6.28
N LEU A 230 7.99 -6.41 5.33
CA LEU A 230 9.03 -7.41 5.04
C LEU A 230 10.04 -7.52 6.19
N ASP A 231 10.32 -6.39 6.84
CA ASP A 231 11.26 -6.29 7.95
C ASP A 231 10.68 -5.41 9.08
N VAL A 232 10.51 -5.98 10.28
CA VAL A 232 10.06 -5.23 11.47
C VAL A 232 11.21 -5.16 12.46
N ARG A 233 11.64 -3.93 12.79
CA ARG A 233 12.79 -3.68 13.66
C ARG A 233 12.34 -3.05 14.97
N TYR A 234 12.80 -3.63 16.09
CA TYR A 234 12.46 -3.18 17.44
C TYR A 234 13.58 -2.37 18.11
N ALA A 235 14.77 -2.35 17.52
CA ALA A 235 15.91 -1.58 18.02
C ALA A 235 15.71 -0.07 17.81
N TYR A 236 16.31 0.72 18.71
CA TYR A 236 16.38 2.17 18.63
C TYR A 236 17.84 2.61 18.42
N PRO A 237 18.12 3.63 17.59
CA PRO A 237 17.18 4.38 16.75
C PRO A 237 16.67 3.58 15.55
N PHE A 238 15.52 3.99 15.00
CA PHE A 238 14.98 3.46 13.74
C PHE A 238 14.95 4.57 12.70
N ALA A 239 15.59 4.36 11.55
CA ALA A 239 15.37 5.15 10.35
C ALA A 239 14.96 4.26 9.18
N VAL A 240 14.04 4.74 8.34
CA VAL A 240 13.64 4.03 7.11
C VAL A 240 14.84 3.87 6.18
N ALA A 241 15.68 4.90 6.09
CA ALA A 241 16.88 4.93 5.26
C ALA A 241 17.83 3.75 5.50
N ASP A 242 17.99 3.30 6.75
CA ASP A 242 18.88 2.19 7.12
C ASP A 242 18.49 0.84 6.49
N ALA A 243 17.26 0.72 5.98
CA ALA A 243 16.83 -0.49 5.27
C ALA A 243 17.31 -0.49 3.80
N TYR A 244 17.97 0.56 3.33
CA TYR A 244 18.34 0.74 1.93
C TYR A 244 19.85 1.00 1.78
N GLU A 245 20.52 0.25 0.90
CA GLU A 245 21.91 0.53 0.53
C GLU A 245 22.01 1.88 -0.20
N ASN A 246 21.09 2.14 -1.13
CA ASN A 246 21.02 3.38 -1.89
C ASN A 246 19.78 4.19 -1.49
N TRP A 247 19.94 5.03 -0.47
CA TRP A 247 18.92 5.99 -0.04
C TRP A 247 19.16 7.35 -0.68
N TYR A 248 18.09 7.93 -1.25
CA TYR A 248 18.07 9.30 -1.74
C TYR A 248 16.65 9.86 -1.65
N ASP A 249 16.50 11.18 -1.70
CA ASP A 249 15.18 11.82 -1.72
C ASP A 249 14.56 11.73 -3.11
N VAL A 250 13.43 11.03 -3.21
CA VAL A 250 12.69 10.91 -4.48
C VAL A 250 12.08 12.28 -4.82
N SER A 251 12.51 12.85 -5.94
CA SER A 251 12.03 14.16 -6.40
C SER A 251 10.55 14.13 -6.81
N ASP A 252 9.92 15.30 -6.89
CA ASP A 252 8.57 15.38 -7.45
C ASP A 252 8.54 15.01 -8.94
N GLU A 253 9.63 15.28 -9.66
CA GLU A 253 9.79 14.96 -11.07
C GLU A 253 9.84 13.44 -11.29
N GLU A 254 10.48 12.69 -10.39
CA GLU A 254 10.43 11.23 -10.38
C GLU A 254 9.03 10.71 -10.04
N VAL A 255 8.35 11.28 -9.04
CA VAL A 255 6.94 10.93 -8.74
C VAL A 255 6.06 11.08 -9.98
N LEU A 256 6.21 12.18 -10.70
CA LEU A 256 5.46 12.43 -11.95
C LEU A 256 5.83 11.44 -13.07
N LYS A 257 7.08 10.96 -13.13
CA LYS A 257 7.48 9.90 -14.09
C LYS A 257 6.81 8.57 -13.76
N TYR A 258 6.62 8.23 -12.49
CA TYR A 258 5.90 7.02 -12.09
C TYR A 258 4.40 7.12 -12.37
N LEU A 259 3.79 8.29 -12.16
CA LEU A 259 2.35 8.50 -12.35
C LEU A 259 1.90 8.58 -13.81
N LYS A 260 2.84 8.78 -14.75
CA LYS A 260 2.56 8.84 -16.20
C LYS A 260 2.65 7.49 -16.92
N LYS A 261 3.14 6.45 -16.24
CA LYS A 261 3.33 5.11 -16.78
C LYS A 261 2.15 4.22 -16.44
#